data_AF-A0A969Q4I2-F1
#
_entry.id   AF-A0A969Q4I2-F1
#
_cell.length_a   1.000
_cell.length_b   1.000
_cell.length_c   1.000
_cell.angle_alpha   90.00
_cell.angle_beta   90.00
_cell.angle_gamma   90.00
#
_symmetry.space_group_name_H-M   'P 1'
#
loop_
_entity.id
_entity.type
_entity.pdbx_description
1 polymer ?
#
loop_
_entity_poly.entity_id
_entity_poly.type
_entity_poly.pdbx_seq_one_letter_code
_entity_poly.pdbx_strand_id
1 'polypeptide(L)' 'MTKLLELAIARLKTLPASEQDAIAAMILEELEDEIRWDEAFERSQNALAFLAGEAMAEYRAGKTQELDPETL' A
#
# COMPACT_ATOMS: atom_id res chain seq x y z
N MET A 1 2.80 -24.23 1.14
CA MET A 1 2.64 -23.13 2.12
C MET A 1 4.03 -22.76 2.60
N THR A 2 4.34 -21.48 2.86
CA THR A 2 5.66 -21.12 3.40
C THR A 2 5.72 -21.52 4.88
N LYS A 3 6.92 -21.79 5.42
CA LYS A 3 7.09 -22.13 6.84
C LYS A 3 6.50 -21.07 7.78
N LEU A 4 6.59 -19.79 7.38
CA LEU A 4 6.04 -18.68 8.14
C LEU A 4 4.51 -18.70 8.17
N LEU A 5 3.88 -18.94 7.02
CA LEU A 5 2.42 -19.04 6.93
C LEU A 5 1.87 -20.25 7.68
N GLU A 6 2.59 -21.38 7.66
CA GLU A 6 2.29 -22.55 8.47
C GLU A 6 2.30 -22.24 9.98
N LEU A 7 3.33 -21.55 10.45
CA LEU A 7 3.44 -21.15 11.84
C LEU A 7 2.31 -20.19 12.26
N ALA A 8 1.99 -19.21 11.40
CA ALA A 8 0.91 -18.27 11.64
C ALA A 8 -0.44 -18.99 11.79
N ILE A 9 -0.80 -19.86 10.84
CA ILE A 9 -2.03 -20.65 10.89
C ILE A 9 -2.07 -21.57 12.11
N ALA A 10 -0.94 -22.22 12.45
CA ALA A 10 -0.85 -23.06 13.64
C ALA A 10 -1.14 -22.25 14.92
N ARG A 11 -0.65 -21.01 15.01
CA ARG A 11 -0.94 -20.11 16.13
C ARG A 11 -2.41 -19.68 16.15
N LEU A 12 -2.98 -19.27 15.01
CA LEU A 12 -4.39 -18.88 14.92
C LEU A 12 -5.33 -19.99 15.40
N LYS A 13 -5.07 -21.25 15.03
CA LYS A 13 -5.87 -22.41 15.45
C LYS A 13 -5.97 -22.60 16.96
N THR A 14 -5.06 -22.00 17.74
CA THR A 14 -5.07 -22.08 19.22
C THR A 14 -5.97 -21.04 19.87
N LEU A 15 -6.47 -20.06 19.11
CA LEU A 15 -7.30 -18.96 19.62
C LEU A 15 -8.80 -19.33 19.63
N PRO A 16 -9.64 -18.60 20.41
CA PRO A 16 -11.09 -18.69 20.30
C PRO A 16 -11.60 -18.38 18.89
N ALA A 17 -12.74 -18.97 18.50
CA ALA A 17 -13.30 -18.80 17.16
C ALA A 17 -13.52 -17.33 16.78
N SER A 18 -14.00 -16.51 17.72
CA SER A 18 -14.21 -15.08 17.48
C SER A 18 -12.91 -14.32 17.15
N GLU A 19 -11.79 -14.71 17.76
CA GLU A 19 -10.49 -14.11 17.46
C GLU A 19 -9.93 -14.64 16.13
N GLN A 20 -10.16 -15.92 15.82
CA GLN A 20 -9.80 -16.48 14.52
C GLN A 20 -10.52 -15.75 13.39
N ASP A 21 -11.83 -15.54 13.51
CA ASP A 21 -12.65 -14.88 12.51
C ASP A 21 -12.26 -13.40 12.37
N ALA A 22 -12.01 -12.70 13.48
CA ALA A 22 -11.56 -11.30 13.44
C ALA A 22 -10.21 -11.15 12.72
N ILE A 23 -9.24 -12.03 13.00
CA ILE A 23 -7.94 -11.99 12.33
C ILE A 23 -8.07 -12.40 10.86
N ALA A 24 -8.89 -13.42 10.56
CA ALA A 24 -9.12 -13.83 9.18
C ALA A 24 -9.75 -12.71 8.35
N ALA A 25 -10.71 -11.97 8.90
CA ALA A 25 -11.32 -10.82 8.23
C ALA A 25 -10.27 -9.74 7.90
N MET A 26 -9.41 -9.37 8.85
CA MET A 26 -8.34 -8.39 8.60
C MET A 26 -7.37 -8.83 7.51
N ILE A 27 -6.98 -10.12 7.50
CA ILE A 27 -6.08 -10.65 6.47
C ILE A 27 -6.73 -10.60 5.09
N LEU A 28 -8.01 -10.98 4.99
CA LEU A 28 -8.72 -10.98 3.71
C LEU A 28 -8.91 -9.56 3.17
N GLU A 29 -9.27 -8.61 4.03
CA GLU A 29 -9.40 -7.20 3.66
C GLU A 29 -8.07 -6.64 3.15
N GLU A 30 -6.95 -6.86 3.85
CA GLU A 30 -5.63 -6.40 3.41
C GLU A 30 -5.24 -7.00 2.05
N LEU A 31 -5.53 -8.29 1.81
CA LEU A 31 -5.24 -8.92 0.53
C LEU A 31 -6.08 -8.34 -0.61
N GLU A 32 -7.35 -8.02 -0.36
CA GLU A 32 -8.22 -7.37 -1.35
C GLU A 32 -7.75 -5.95 -1.65
N ASP A 33 -7.34 -5.20 -0.63
CA ASP A 33 -6.82 -3.84 -0.79
C ASP A 33 -5.48 -3.82 -1.53
N GLU A 34 -4.57 -4.76 -1.26
CA GLU A 34 -3.31 -4.90 -2.02
C GLU A 34 -3.59 -5.18 -3.50
N ILE A 35 -4.50 -6.11 -3.81
CA ILE A 35 -4.89 -6.40 -5.21
C ILE A 35 -5.45 -5.15 -5.89
N ARG A 36 -6.34 -4.43 -5.21
CA ARG A 36 -6.93 -3.19 -5.75
C ARG A 36 -5.88 -2.11 -5.96
N TRP A 37 -4.91 -2.00 -5.06
CA TRP A 37 -3.83 -1.05 -5.17
C TRP A 37 -2.92 -1.38 -6.35
N ASP A 38 -2.51 -2.63 -6.48
CA ASP A 38 -1.70 -3.11 -7.62
C ASP A 38 -2.39 -2.80 -8.95
N GLU A 39 -3.67 -3.17 -9.08
CA GLU A 39 -4.42 -2.90 -10.31
C GLU A 39 -4.57 -1.41 -10.62
N ALA A 40 -4.77 -0.58 -9.60
CA ALA A 40 -4.87 0.87 -9.75
C ALA A 40 -3.52 1.46 -10.16
N PHE A 41 -2.44 1.01 -9.52
CA PHE A 41 -1.08 1.48 -9.77
C PHE A 41 -0.59 1.10 -11.17
N GLU A 42 -0.84 -0.14 -11.61
CA GLU A 42 -0.52 -0.59 -12.98
C GLU A 42 -1.16 0.30 -14.05
N ARG A 43 -2.39 0.77 -13.82
CA ARG A 43 -3.12 1.63 -14.76
C ARG A 43 -2.71 3.11 -14.67
N SER A 44 -1.98 3.50 -13.63
CA SER A 44 -1.68 4.91 -13.34
C SER A 44 -0.41 5.45 -14.04
N GLN A 45 0.39 4.59 -14.69
CA GLN A 45 1.74 4.94 -15.17
C GLN A 45 1.78 6.18 -16.09
N ASN A 46 0.82 6.31 -17.00
CA ASN A 46 0.75 7.48 -17.89
C ASN A 46 0.42 8.77 -17.13
N ALA A 47 -0.49 8.70 -16.15
CA ALA A 47 -0.88 9.85 -15.33
C ALA A 47 0.28 10.28 -14.43
N LEU A 48 0.97 9.32 -13.80
CA LEU A 48 2.16 9.58 -12.99
C LEU A 48 3.30 10.18 -13.84
N ALA A 49 3.53 9.67 -15.05
CA ALA A 49 4.54 10.22 -15.97
C ALA A 49 4.20 11.66 -16.39
N PHE A 50 2.92 11.95 -16.63
CA PHE A 50 2.45 13.30 -16.93
C PHE A 50 2.70 14.25 -15.75
N LEU A 51 2.27 13.88 -14.53
CA LEU A 51 2.48 14.68 -13.32
C LEU A 51 3.96 14.91 -13.03
N ALA A 52 4.80 13.88 -13.20
CA ALA A 52 6.25 14.02 -13.07
C ALA A 52 6.84 14.99 -14.09
N GLY A 53 6.34 14.96 -15.33
CA GLY A 53 6.72 15.90 -16.38
C GLY A 53 6.35 17.35 -16.02
N GLU A 54 5.14 17.58 -15.51
CA GLU A 54 4.69 18.89 -15.04
C GLU A 54 5.55 19.41 -13.89
N ALA A 55 5.75 18.60 -12.84
CA ALA A 55 6.57 18.96 -11.70
C ALA A 55 8.01 19.35 -12.12
N MET A 56 8.61 18.60 -13.06
CA MET A 56 9.92 18.93 -13.60
C MET A 56 9.93 20.21 -14.43
N ALA A 57 8.85 20.49 -15.17
CA ALA A 57 8.71 21.74 -15.91
C ALA A 57 8.59 22.94 -14.97
N GLU A 58 7.80 22.81 -13.90
CA GLU A 58 7.66 23.85 -12.87
C GLU A 58 8.97 24.12 -12.14
N TYR A 59 9.71 23.06 -11.77
CA TYR A 59 11.03 23.18 -11.17
C TYR A 59 11.99 23.96 -12.08
N ARG A 60 12.07 23.58 -13.36
CA ARG A 60 12.91 24.28 -14.35
C ARG A 60 12.49 25.72 -14.59
N ALA A 61 11.19 26.02 -14.42
CA ALA A 61 10.66 27.37 -14.51
C ALA A 61 10.85 28.20 -13.22
N GLY A 62 11.48 27.65 -12.19
CA GLY A 62 11.68 28.32 -10.90
C GLY A 62 10.38 28.53 -10.11
N LYS A 63 9.35 27.72 -10.37
CA LYS A 63 8.03 27.81 -9.72
C LYS A 63 7.90 26.93 -8.47
N THR A 64 8.93 26.17 -8.14
CA THR A 64 8.98 25.31 -6.95
C THR A 64 9.73 25.99 -5.82
N GLN A 65 9.41 25.62 -4.59
CA GLN A 65 10.16 26.02 -3.39
C GLN A 65 10.79 24.79 -2.72
N GLU A 66 11.84 25.01 -1.95
CA GLU A 66 12.42 23.96 -1.11
C GLU A 66 11.41 23.52 -0.06
N LEU A 67 11.33 22.21 0.16
CA LEU A 67 10.46 21.62 1.18
C LEU A 67 11.18 21.70 2.52
N ASP A 68 10.58 22.35 3.52
CA ASP A 68 11.02 22.30 4.92
C ASP A 68 10.16 21.27 5.69
N PRO A 69 10.70 20.07 5.98
CA PRO A 69 9.94 19.01 6.62
C PRO A 69 9.46 19.33 8.03
N GLU A 70 10.09 20.28 8.72
CA GLU A 70 9.71 20.68 10.09
C GLU A 70 8.47 21.59 10.12
N THR A 71 7.99 22.00 8.94
CA THR A 71 6.83 22.89 8.77
C THR A 71 5.64 22.22 8.08
N LEU A 72 5.72 20.91 7.84
CA LEU A 72 4.67 20.09 7.24
C LEU A 72 3.48 19.81 8.18
#